data_AF-A0A1F9CWX3-F1
#
_entry.id   AF-A0A1F9CWX3-F1
#
_cell.length_a   1.000
_cell.length_b   1.000
_cell.length_c   1.000
_cell.angle_alpha   90.00
_cell.angle_beta   90.00
_cell.angle_gamma   90.00
#
_symmetry.space_group_name_H-M   'P 1'
#
loop_
_entity.id
_entity.type
_entity.pdbx_description
1 polymer ?
#
loop_
_entity_poly.entity_id
_entity_poly.type
_entity_poly.pdbx_seq_one_letter_code
_entity_poly.pdbx_strand_id
1 'polypeptide(L)'
;MMIKNKSKYIILTTFCAVLFVLGCFENILNDSRQERLIKNNQFFAEAMSILNQKTLGKDHYLSSESLLNKALIITDDRKDRAIILSRLAYVQLIGMAEIEKAKNNSTLALAANPDDAYALYVDVSCDMALAEANKNYDAVIKRIEILLSDGKDSPELPLYSFLGYLYLSKGDKLKAKGAFIEAKKHGEKSTPMEALDMLIKGLEENQEVSKPR
;
A
#
# COMPACT_ATOMS: atom_id res chain seq x y z
N MET A 1 -35.97 3.95 9.78
CA MET A 1 -35.18 4.27 8.57
C MET A 1 -33.74 4.57 8.97
N MET A 2 -32.92 3.55 9.25
CA MET A 2 -31.60 3.71 9.93
C MET A 2 -30.50 2.77 9.39
N ILE A 3 -30.46 2.50 8.08
CA ILE A 3 -29.46 1.58 7.47
C ILE A 3 -28.83 2.19 6.20
N LYS A 4 -28.40 3.46 6.24
CA LYS A 4 -27.65 4.07 5.11
C LYS A 4 -26.28 4.65 5.46
N ASN A 5 -25.88 4.70 6.73
CA ASN A 5 -24.61 5.31 7.14
C ASN A 5 -23.47 4.33 7.49
N LYS A 6 -23.73 3.04 7.71
CA LYS A 6 -22.66 2.06 8.05
C LYS A 6 -21.74 1.73 6.86
N SER A 7 -22.26 1.73 5.63
CA SER A 7 -21.49 1.39 4.41
C SER A 7 -20.47 2.48 4.03
N LYS A 8 -20.79 3.76 4.22
CA LYS A 8 -19.85 4.87 3.95
C LYS A 8 -18.69 4.90 4.94
N TYR A 9 -18.95 4.52 6.20
CA TYR A 9 -17.90 4.43 7.22
C TYR A 9 -16.88 3.34 6.91
N ILE A 10 -17.32 2.16 6.44
CA ILE A 10 -16.43 1.03 6.09
C ILE A 10 -15.56 1.35 4.84
N ILE A 11 -16.13 2.03 3.85
CA ILE A 11 -15.41 2.47 2.64
C ILE A 11 -14.36 3.53 2.98
N LEU A 12 -14.71 4.51 3.81
CA LEU A 12 -13.77 5.53 4.27
C LEU A 12 -12.67 4.94 5.15
N THR A 13 -12.99 3.99 6.03
CA THR A 13 -11.97 3.31 6.86
C THR A 13 -11.06 2.40 6.05
N THR A 14 -11.52 1.79 4.95
CA THR A 14 -10.66 0.92 4.12
C THR A 14 -9.71 1.75 3.28
N PHE A 15 -10.18 2.85 2.68
CA PHE A 15 -9.32 3.80 1.98
C PHE A 15 -8.33 4.47 2.94
N CYS A 16 -8.78 4.89 4.13
CA CYS A 16 -7.89 5.43 5.16
C CYS A 16 -6.93 4.38 5.73
N ALA A 17 -7.32 3.10 5.83
CA ALA A 17 -6.43 2.04 6.29
C ALA A 17 -5.35 1.69 5.25
N VAL A 18 -5.71 1.67 3.96
CA VAL A 18 -4.74 1.52 2.86
C VAL A 18 -3.77 2.71 2.86
N LEU A 19 -4.25 3.95 3.00
CA LEU A 19 -3.41 5.14 3.14
C LEU A 19 -2.56 5.15 4.42
N PHE A 20 -3.08 4.62 5.53
CA PHE A 20 -2.37 4.54 6.82
C PHE A 20 -1.25 3.50 6.76
N VAL A 21 -1.53 2.32 6.19
CA VAL A 21 -0.52 1.28 5.93
C VAL A 21 0.55 1.81 4.95
N LEU A 22 0.17 2.68 4.00
CA LEU A 22 1.06 3.37 3.06
C LEU A 22 1.97 4.42 3.72
N GLY A 23 1.45 5.21 4.66
CA GLY A 23 2.25 6.20 5.39
C GLY A 23 3.26 5.59 6.38
N CYS A 24 2.96 4.42 6.96
CA CYS A 24 3.88 3.74 7.89
C CYS A 24 5.07 3.05 7.19
N PHE A 25 5.02 2.89 5.87
CA PHE A 25 6.02 2.13 5.11
C PHE A 25 7.29 2.92 4.73
N GLU A 26 7.27 4.26 4.87
CA GLU A 26 8.40 5.11 4.47
C GLU A 26 9.70 4.79 5.22
N ASN A 27 9.63 4.21 6.42
CA ASN A 27 10.79 3.92 7.27
C ASN A 27 11.42 2.53 7.04
N ILE A 28 10.88 1.67 6.17
CA ILE A 28 11.19 0.23 6.23
C ILE A 28 12.21 -0.25 5.17
N LEU A 29 12.50 0.52 4.11
CA LEU A 29 13.41 0.04 3.07
C LEU A 29 14.51 1.07 2.76
N ASN A 30 15.55 1.06 3.58
CA ASN A 30 16.81 1.74 3.30
C ASN A 30 17.72 0.76 2.52
N ASP A 31 17.61 0.76 1.20
CA ASP A 31 18.53 0.03 0.32
C ASP A 31 19.78 0.89 0.07
N SER A 32 20.96 0.28 0.17
CA SER A 32 22.24 0.80 -0.32
C SER A 32 22.16 1.47 -1.70
N ARG A 33 21.28 1.01 -2.59
CA ARG A 33 21.02 1.66 -3.89
C ARG A 33 20.32 2.99 -3.75
N GLN A 34 19.36 3.12 -2.85
CA GLN A 34 18.68 4.39 -2.59
C GLN A 34 19.68 5.41 -2.04
N GLU A 35 20.58 5.01 -1.14
CA GLU A 35 21.64 5.89 -0.64
C GLU A 35 22.61 6.32 -1.75
N ARG A 36 22.98 5.40 -2.64
CA ARG A 36 23.77 5.72 -3.84
C ARG A 36 23.03 6.70 -4.75
N LEU A 37 21.74 6.48 -4.97
CA LEU A 37 20.92 7.32 -5.84
C LEU A 37 20.76 8.73 -5.27
N ILE A 38 20.60 8.86 -3.95
CA ILE A 38 20.63 10.16 -3.24
C ILE A 38 21.95 10.89 -3.47
N LYS A 39 23.09 10.17 -3.45
CA LYS A 39 24.41 10.79 -3.71
C LYS A 39 24.62 11.20 -5.17
N ASN A 40 24.05 10.45 -6.11
CA ASN A 40 24.37 10.57 -7.53
C ASN A 40 23.29 11.31 -8.35
N ASN A 41 22.10 11.54 -7.79
CA ASN A 41 20.99 12.21 -8.47
C ASN A 41 20.39 13.30 -7.58
N GLN A 42 20.77 14.55 -7.85
CA GLN A 42 20.33 15.70 -7.05
C GLN A 42 18.80 15.86 -7.02
N PHE A 43 18.12 15.59 -8.14
CA PHE A 43 16.66 15.73 -8.22
C PHE A 43 15.98 14.67 -7.36
N PHE A 44 16.51 13.44 -7.36
CA PHE A 44 16.02 12.40 -6.47
C PHE A 44 16.26 12.75 -4.99
N ALA A 45 17.44 13.25 -4.65
CA ALA A 45 17.79 13.67 -3.29
C ALA A 45 16.85 14.78 -2.79
N GLU A 46 16.59 15.80 -3.61
CA GLU A 46 15.66 16.88 -3.29
C GLU A 46 14.23 16.36 -3.11
N ALA A 47 13.76 15.47 -3.99
CA ALA A 47 12.44 14.86 -3.86
C ALA A 47 12.31 14.10 -2.54
N MET A 48 13.29 13.26 -2.19
CA MET A 48 13.29 12.52 -0.93
C MET A 48 13.36 13.45 0.29
N SER A 49 14.10 14.56 0.20
CA SER A 49 14.13 15.56 1.27
C SER A 49 12.78 16.23 1.49
N ILE A 50 11.97 16.40 0.43
CA ILE A 50 10.60 16.90 0.55
C ILE A 50 9.70 15.83 1.17
N LEU A 51 9.75 14.61 0.65
CA LEU A 51 8.88 13.51 1.12
C LEU A 51 9.14 13.12 2.57
N ASN A 52 10.37 13.28 3.07
CA ASN A 52 10.70 12.97 4.47
C ASN A 52 10.29 14.08 5.47
N GLN A 53 9.61 15.14 5.03
CA GLN A 53 9.11 16.17 5.93
C GLN A 53 7.94 15.65 6.76
N LYS A 54 7.89 16.02 8.04
CA LYS A 54 6.83 15.57 8.98
C LYS A 54 5.41 15.94 8.56
N THR A 55 5.27 17.01 7.78
CA THR A 55 3.98 17.50 7.33
C THR A 55 4.04 17.73 5.82
N LEU A 56 3.29 16.93 5.07
CA LEU A 56 3.20 17.04 3.62
C LEU A 56 1.86 17.65 3.20
N GLY A 57 1.94 18.74 2.46
CA GLY A 57 0.82 19.35 1.73
C GLY A 57 0.82 18.96 0.26
N LYS A 58 -0.28 19.23 -0.45
CA LYS A 58 -0.43 18.93 -1.89
C LYS A 58 0.74 19.46 -2.75
N ASP A 59 1.21 20.67 -2.46
CA ASP A 59 2.30 21.31 -3.22
C ASP A 59 3.64 20.58 -3.05
N HIS A 60 3.85 19.91 -1.90
CA HIS A 60 5.04 19.08 -1.67
C HIS A 60 5.02 17.85 -2.58
N TYR A 61 3.85 17.23 -2.76
CA TYR A 61 3.69 16.09 -3.67
C TYR A 61 3.89 16.51 -5.13
N LEU A 62 3.31 17.63 -5.56
CA LEU A 62 3.51 18.16 -6.92
C LEU A 62 5.00 18.50 -7.19
N SER A 63 5.67 19.10 -6.21
CA SER A 63 7.09 19.41 -6.31
C SER A 63 7.94 18.14 -6.38
N SER A 64 7.62 17.15 -5.54
CA SER A 64 8.31 15.85 -5.54
C SER A 64 8.10 15.09 -6.84
N GLU A 65 6.88 15.08 -7.39
CA GLU A 65 6.60 14.46 -8.69
C GLU A 65 7.44 15.09 -9.81
N SER A 66 7.51 16.42 -9.86
CA SER A 66 8.31 17.16 -10.85
C SER A 66 9.80 16.80 -10.75
N LEU A 67 10.34 16.75 -9.54
CA LEU A 67 11.72 16.37 -9.27
C LEU A 67 12.01 14.92 -9.64
N LEU A 68 11.12 13.99 -9.27
CA LEU A 68 11.27 12.57 -9.60
C LEU A 68 11.21 12.32 -11.11
N ASN A 69 10.38 13.06 -11.86
CA ASN A 69 10.37 12.99 -13.32
C ASN A 69 11.71 13.45 -13.92
N LYS A 70 12.29 14.56 -13.41
CA LYS A 70 13.63 15.00 -13.82
C LYS A 70 14.69 13.96 -13.48
N ALA A 71 14.63 13.38 -12.28
CA ALA A 71 15.52 12.32 -11.86
C ALA A 71 15.45 11.10 -12.80
N LEU A 72 14.24 10.71 -13.21
CA LEU A 72 14.00 9.59 -14.10
C LEU A 72 14.59 9.81 -15.50
N ILE A 73 14.55 11.04 -16.02
CA ILE A 73 15.10 11.37 -17.35
C ILE A 73 16.61 11.16 -17.39
N ILE A 74 17.32 11.51 -16.31
CA ILE A 74 18.79 11.47 -16.27
C ILE A 74 19.37 10.17 -15.69
N THR A 75 18.52 9.22 -15.29
CA THR A 75 18.95 7.96 -14.69
C THR A 75 18.89 6.83 -15.73
N ASP A 76 20.05 6.26 -16.04
CA ASP A 76 20.17 5.17 -17.01
C ASP A 76 20.05 3.77 -16.39
N ASP A 77 20.55 3.57 -15.16
CA ASP A 77 20.52 2.26 -14.50
C ASP A 77 19.08 1.79 -14.29
N ARG A 78 18.74 0.63 -14.86
CA ARG A 78 17.38 0.08 -14.84
C ARG A 78 16.82 -0.08 -13.43
N LYS A 79 17.64 -0.49 -12.46
CA LYS A 79 17.17 -0.73 -11.09
C LYS A 79 17.05 0.59 -10.30
N ASP A 80 17.93 1.55 -10.54
CA ASP A 80 17.79 2.88 -9.97
C ASP A 80 16.55 3.61 -10.54
N ARG A 81 16.25 3.42 -11.84
CA ARG A 81 14.98 3.85 -12.44
C ARG A 81 13.77 3.20 -11.76
N ALA A 82 13.86 1.92 -11.40
CA ALA A 82 12.79 1.23 -10.68
C ALA A 82 12.47 1.91 -9.34
N ILE A 83 13.51 2.28 -8.57
CA ILE A 83 13.35 3.02 -7.31
C ILE A 83 12.62 4.35 -7.54
N ILE A 84 13.03 5.12 -8.56
CA ILE A 84 12.39 6.41 -8.90
C ILE A 84 10.93 6.20 -9.30
N LEU A 85 10.64 5.20 -10.13
CA LEU A 85 9.28 4.87 -10.57
C LEU A 85 8.38 4.44 -9.41
N SER A 86 8.90 3.65 -8.46
CA SER A 86 8.14 3.30 -7.24
C SER A 86 7.82 4.53 -6.40
N ARG A 87 8.76 5.48 -6.26
CA ARG A 87 8.50 6.75 -5.54
C ARG A 87 7.52 7.65 -6.30
N LEU A 88 7.59 7.71 -7.63
CA LEU A 88 6.60 8.42 -8.45
C LEU A 88 5.19 7.84 -8.24
N ALA A 89 5.07 6.51 -8.31
CA ALA A 89 3.80 5.84 -8.08
C ALA A 89 3.23 6.12 -6.70
N TYR A 90 4.08 6.11 -5.66
CA TYR A 90 3.67 6.47 -4.31
C TYR A 90 3.15 7.91 -4.21
N VAL A 91 3.88 8.89 -4.75
CA VAL A 91 3.47 10.31 -4.76
C VAL A 91 2.14 10.50 -5.50
N GLN A 92 1.97 9.85 -6.64
CA GLN A 92 0.76 9.93 -7.44
C GLN A 92 -0.43 9.28 -6.74
N LEU A 93 -0.21 8.15 -6.06
CA LEU A 93 -1.26 7.44 -5.32
C LEU A 93 -1.71 8.22 -4.08
N ILE A 94 -0.75 8.59 -3.21
CA ILE A 94 -1.03 9.19 -1.90
C ILE A 94 -1.30 10.68 -1.99
N GLY A 95 -0.40 11.40 -2.68
CA GLY A 95 -0.40 12.85 -2.70
C GLY A 95 -1.39 13.47 -3.66
N MET A 96 -1.75 12.74 -4.72
CA MET A 96 -2.50 13.28 -5.86
C MET A 96 -3.76 12.47 -6.20
N ALA A 97 -3.91 11.26 -5.64
CA ALA A 97 -4.98 10.33 -5.97
C ALA A 97 -5.11 10.01 -7.47
N GLU A 98 -3.98 10.03 -8.21
CA GLU A 98 -3.91 9.68 -9.63
C GLU A 98 -3.66 8.18 -9.83
N ILE A 99 -4.66 7.38 -9.50
CA ILE A 99 -4.53 5.91 -9.37
C ILE A 99 -4.00 5.24 -10.64
N GLU A 100 -4.48 5.62 -11.84
CA GLU A 100 -4.05 5.03 -13.12
C GLU A 100 -2.57 5.31 -13.43
N LYS A 101 -2.11 6.56 -13.21
CA LYS A 101 -0.70 6.92 -13.41
C LYS A 101 0.19 6.22 -12.40
N ALA A 102 -0.25 6.16 -11.13
CA ALA A 102 0.45 5.44 -10.09
C ALA A 102 0.59 3.95 -10.43
N LYS A 103 -0.48 3.32 -10.93
CA LYS A 103 -0.44 1.92 -11.36
C LYS A 103 0.54 1.70 -12.51
N ASN A 104 0.51 2.55 -13.54
CA ASN A 104 1.44 2.44 -14.66
C ASN A 104 2.90 2.53 -14.19
N ASN A 105 3.23 3.51 -13.34
CA ASN A 105 4.58 3.67 -12.82
C ASN A 105 5.02 2.53 -11.91
N SER A 106 4.15 2.04 -11.03
CA SER A 106 4.47 0.93 -10.13
C SER A 106 4.67 -0.40 -10.87
N THR A 107 3.88 -0.67 -11.92
CA THR A 107 4.07 -1.86 -12.77
C THR A 107 5.38 -1.78 -13.55
N LEU A 108 5.74 -0.60 -14.07
CA LEU A 108 7.05 -0.40 -14.71
C LEU A 108 8.21 -0.58 -13.72
N ALA A 109 8.05 -0.11 -12.49
CA ALA A 109 9.06 -0.29 -11.44
C ALA A 109 9.25 -1.78 -11.12
N LEU A 110 8.17 -2.52 -10.87
CA LEU A 110 8.22 -3.94 -10.55
C LEU A 110 8.76 -4.76 -11.74
N ALA A 111 8.41 -4.41 -12.98
CA ALA A 111 8.98 -5.05 -14.16
C ALA A 111 10.50 -4.76 -14.29
N ALA A 112 10.96 -3.60 -13.82
CA ALA A 112 12.37 -3.24 -13.82
C ALA A 112 13.17 -3.92 -12.70
N ASN A 113 12.56 -4.20 -11.55
CA ASN A 113 13.17 -4.90 -10.42
C ASN A 113 12.14 -5.81 -9.69
N PRO A 114 11.88 -7.05 -10.18
CA PRO A 114 10.81 -7.91 -9.65
C PRO A 114 10.98 -8.37 -8.20
N ASP A 115 12.23 -8.37 -7.71
CA ASP A 115 12.57 -8.78 -6.34
C ASP A 115 12.52 -7.61 -5.35
N ASP A 116 12.17 -6.40 -5.81
CA ASP A 116 12.06 -5.22 -4.97
C ASP A 116 10.77 -5.25 -4.15
N ALA A 117 10.93 -5.46 -2.84
CA ALA A 117 9.81 -5.46 -1.92
C ALA A 117 9.05 -4.12 -1.92
N TYR A 118 9.74 -2.98 -2.05
CA TYR A 118 9.07 -1.68 -2.11
C TYR A 118 8.25 -1.54 -3.39
N ALA A 119 8.83 -1.93 -4.53
CA ALA A 119 8.11 -1.86 -5.80
C ALA A 119 6.87 -2.76 -5.80
N LEU A 120 6.98 -3.99 -5.27
CA LEU A 120 5.87 -4.92 -5.14
C LEU A 120 4.79 -4.37 -4.21
N TYR A 121 5.20 -3.81 -3.07
CA TYR A 121 4.32 -3.17 -2.12
C TYR A 121 3.49 -2.05 -2.75
N VAL A 122 4.14 -1.10 -3.43
CA VAL A 122 3.45 0.03 -4.07
C VAL A 122 2.53 -0.46 -5.19
N ASP A 123 2.96 -1.47 -5.96
CA ASP A 123 2.18 -2.01 -7.08
C ASP A 123 0.92 -2.76 -6.62
N VAL A 124 0.99 -3.53 -5.54
CA VAL A 124 -0.19 -4.16 -4.91
C VAL A 124 -1.11 -3.09 -4.29
N SER A 125 -0.54 -2.05 -3.69
CA SER A 125 -1.33 -0.94 -3.14
C SER A 125 -2.09 -0.18 -4.21
N CYS A 126 -1.50 0.00 -5.40
CA CYS A 126 -2.19 0.55 -6.57
C CYS A 126 -3.33 -0.36 -7.04
N ASP A 127 -3.12 -1.69 -7.07
CA ASP A 127 -4.18 -2.65 -7.41
C ASP A 127 -5.36 -2.56 -6.44
N MET A 128 -5.08 -2.44 -5.14
CA MET A 128 -6.13 -2.28 -4.13
C MET A 128 -6.92 -0.99 -4.33
N ALA A 129 -6.24 0.12 -4.62
CA ALA A 129 -6.90 1.39 -4.90
C ALA A 129 -7.78 1.33 -6.16
N LEU A 130 -7.31 0.67 -7.23
CA LEU A 130 -8.10 0.41 -8.43
C LEU A 130 -9.30 -0.50 -8.14
N ALA A 131 -9.08 -1.57 -7.37
CA ALA A 131 -10.13 -2.50 -6.97
C ALA A 131 -11.24 -1.79 -6.16
N GLU A 132 -10.85 -0.91 -5.24
CA GLU A 132 -11.77 -0.11 -4.43
C GLU A 132 -12.54 0.91 -5.27
N ALA A 133 -11.88 1.57 -6.23
CA ALA A 133 -12.52 2.48 -7.17
C ALA A 133 -13.57 1.77 -8.04
N ASN A 134 -13.25 0.55 -8.47
CA ASN A 134 -14.10 -0.26 -9.37
C ASN A 134 -15.06 -1.21 -8.63
N LYS A 135 -14.95 -1.30 -7.30
CA LYS A 135 -15.65 -2.31 -6.46
C LYS A 135 -15.46 -3.74 -6.95
N ASN A 136 -14.28 -4.04 -7.50
CA ASN A 136 -13.92 -5.35 -8.03
C ASN A 136 -12.61 -5.84 -7.40
N TYR A 137 -12.74 -6.71 -6.40
CA TYR A 137 -11.61 -7.14 -5.56
C TYR A 137 -11.05 -8.52 -5.96
N ASP A 138 -11.72 -9.26 -6.85
CA ASP A 138 -11.39 -10.67 -7.10
C ASP A 138 -9.99 -10.85 -7.70
N ALA A 139 -9.63 -9.98 -8.64
CA ALA A 139 -8.33 -10.03 -9.29
C ALA A 139 -7.19 -9.75 -8.31
N VAL A 140 -7.33 -8.72 -7.45
CA VAL A 140 -6.31 -8.35 -6.47
C VAL A 140 -6.21 -9.37 -5.33
N ILE A 141 -7.34 -9.93 -4.86
CA ILE A 141 -7.34 -11.03 -3.88
C ILE A 141 -6.56 -12.22 -4.44
N LYS A 142 -6.92 -12.68 -5.65
CA LYS A 142 -6.24 -13.81 -6.29
C LYS A 142 -4.75 -13.54 -6.48
N ARG A 143 -4.38 -12.32 -6.85
CA ARG A 143 -2.98 -11.93 -7.00
C ARG A 143 -2.23 -12.04 -5.67
N ILE A 144 -2.79 -11.51 -4.58
CA ILE A 144 -2.14 -11.57 -3.27
C ILE A 144 -2.04 -13.02 -2.77
N GLU A 145 -3.06 -13.85 -3.00
CA GLU A 145 -3.01 -15.28 -2.67
C GLU A 145 -1.89 -16.01 -3.42
N ILE A 146 -1.66 -15.69 -4.69
CA ILE A 146 -0.54 -16.23 -5.47
C ILE A 146 0.81 -15.77 -4.88
N LEU A 147 0.95 -14.48 -4.57
CA LEU A 147 2.18 -13.95 -3.95
C LEU A 147 2.50 -14.67 -2.63
N LEU A 148 1.49 -14.90 -1.79
CA LEU A 148 1.64 -15.67 -0.56
C LEU A 148 2.04 -17.13 -0.83
N SER A 149 1.44 -17.79 -1.83
CA SER A 149 1.81 -19.16 -2.18
C SER A 149 3.22 -19.28 -2.75
N ASP A 150 3.72 -18.21 -3.38
CA ASP A 150 5.08 -18.13 -3.92
C ASP A 150 6.11 -17.76 -2.84
N GLY A 151 5.73 -17.69 -1.56
CA GLY A 151 6.63 -17.39 -0.45
C GLY A 151 7.05 -15.92 -0.37
N LYS A 152 6.20 -14.99 -0.82
CA LYS A 152 6.39 -13.53 -0.65
C LYS A 152 5.79 -13.00 0.66
N ASP A 153 5.59 -13.86 1.66
CA ASP A 153 5.02 -13.59 2.99
C ASP A 153 6.03 -12.96 3.96
N SER A 154 6.75 -11.93 3.49
CA SER A 154 7.74 -11.22 4.32
C SER A 154 7.04 -10.25 5.29
N PRO A 155 7.56 -10.06 6.52
CA PRO A 155 7.02 -9.08 7.48
C PRO A 155 7.01 -7.64 6.97
N GLU A 156 7.83 -7.36 5.96
CA GLU A 156 7.86 -6.09 5.23
C GLU A 156 6.72 -6.00 4.21
N LEU A 157 6.12 -7.08 3.72
CA LEU A 157 5.00 -7.00 2.79
C LEU A 157 3.69 -7.32 3.52
N PRO A 158 2.80 -6.34 3.78
CA PRO A 158 1.57 -6.56 4.55
C PRO A 158 0.46 -7.26 3.76
N LEU A 159 0.78 -8.37 3.10
CA LEU A 159 -0.12 -9.10 2.21
C LEU A 159 -1.33 -9.68 2.93
N TYR A 160 -1.17 -10.18 4.15
CA TYR A 160 -2.30 -10.67 4.96
C TYR A 160 -3.18 -9.53 5.45
N SER A 161 -2.60 -8.39 5.86
CA SER A 161 -3.39 -7.20 6.18
C SER A 161 -4.20 -6.73 4.96
N PHE A 162 -3.57 -6.69 3.78
CA PHE A 162 -4.24 -6.35 2.53
C PHE A 162 -5.40 -7.29 2.20
N LEU A 163 -5.22 -8.62 2.33
CA LEU A 163 -6.30 -9.58 2.19
C LEU A 163 -7.43 -9.33 3.20
N GLY A 164 -7.10 -9.05 4.46
CA GLY A 164 -8.08 -8.76 5.49
C GLY A 164 -8.99 -7.59 5.12
N TYR A 165 -8.41 -6.50 4.62
CA TYR A 165 -9.15 -5.34 4.14
C TYR A 165 -9.99 -5.65 2.90
N LEU A 166 -9.45 -6.36 1.92
CA LEU A 166 -10.19 -6.73 0.70
C LEU A 166 -11.38 -7.65 1.00
N TYR A 167 -11.21 -8.63 1.89
CA TYR A 167 -12.29 -9.51 2.32
C TYR A 167 -13.36 -8.74 3.10
N LEU A 168 -12.96 -7.77 3.93
CA LEU A 168 -13.89 -6.88 4.62
C LEU A 168 -14.70 -6.03 3.63
N SER A 169 -14.05 -5.47 2.61
CA SER A 169 -14.71 -4.73 1.52
C SER A 169 -15.69 -5.59 0.73
N LYS A 170 -15.43 -6.89 0.58
CA LYS A 170 -16.37 -7.87 0.00
C LYS A 170 -17.50 -8.29 0.94
N GLY A 171 -17.43 -7.92 2.22
CA GLY A 171 -18.37 -8.37 3.25
C GLY A 171 -18.09 -9.78 3.79
N ASP A 172 -16.97 -10.40 3.41
CA ASP A 172 -16.56 -11.71 3.92
C ASP A 172 -15.80 -11.55 5.24
N LYS A 173 -16.57 -11.33 6.31
CA LYS A 173 -16.02 -11.10 7.66
C LYS A 173 -15.20 -12.27 8.20
N LEU A 174 -15.54 -13.51 7.80
CA LEU A 174 -14.84 -14.70 8.30
C LEU A 174 -13.45 -14.78 7.68
N LYS A 175 -13.33 -14.61 6.36
CA LYS A 175 -12.03 -14.57 5.69
C LYS A 175 -11.21 -13.34 6.10
N ALA A 176 -11.87 -12.19 6.28
CA ALA A 176 -11.21 -10.98 6.77
C ALA A 176 -10.54 -11.22 8.14
N LYS A 177 -11.28 -11.81 9.09
CA LYS A 177 -10.75 -12.17 10.40
C LYS A 177 -9.55 -13.14 10.29
N GLY A 178 -9.70 -14.18 9.48
CA GLY A 178 -8.62 -15.16 9.24
C GLY A 178 -7.34 -14.50 8.74
N ALA A 179 -7.46 -13.59 7.77
CA ALA A 179 -6.33 -12.86 7.22
C ALA A 179 -5.66 -11.93 8.26
N PHE A 180 -6.43 -11.20 9.08
CA PHE A 180 -5.82 -10.36 10.14
C PHE A 180 -5.11 -11.19 11.22
N ILE A 181 -5.59 -12.40 11.52
CA ILE A 181 -4.89 -13.32 12.42
C ILE A 181 -3.55 -13.75 11.82
N GLU A 182 -3.51 -14.08 10.53
CA GLU A 182 -2.25 -14.41 9.84
C GLU A 182 -1.30 -13.22 9.80
N ALA A 183 -1.78 -12.00 9.54
CA ALA A 183 -0.98 -10.78 9.61
C ALA A 183 -0.29 -10.62 10.97
N LYS A 184 -1.02 -10.90 12.06
CA LYS A 184 -0.47 -10.87 13.42
C LYS A 184 0.58 -11.96 13.66
N LYS A 185 0.34 -13.19 13.20
CA LYS A 185 1.30 -14.31 13.34
C LYS A 185 2.61 -14.04 12.62
N HIS A 186 2.55 -13.43 11.44
CA HIS A 186 3.73 -13.10 10.62
C HIS A 186 4.40 -11.80 11.06
N GLY A 187 3.80 -11.03 11.98
CA GLY A 187 4.38 -9.80 12.51
C GLY A 187 4.52 -8.71 11.44
N GLU A 188 3.52 -8.55 10.57
CA GLU A 188 3.54 -7.54 9.52
C GLU A 188 3.76 -6.13 10.10
N LYS A 189 4.87 -5.49 9.73
CA LYS A 189 5.37 -4.27 10.42
C LYS A 189 4.52 -3.03 10.17
N SER A 190 3.80 -2.99 9.06
CA SER A 190 3.08 -1.81 8.59
C SER A 190 1.64 -1.71 9.09
N THR A 191 1.18 -2.69 9.86
CA THR A 191 -0.10 -2.61 10.58
C THR A 191 0.16 -2.76 12.09
N PRO A 192 -0.07 -1.72 12.91
CA PRO A 192 0.14 -1.81 14.35
C PRO A 192 -0.63 -2.99 14.96
N MET A 193 0.00 -3.71 15.88
CA MET A 193 -0.58 -4.91 16.49
C MET A 193 -1.88 -4.59 17.26
N GLU A 194 -1.93 -3.42 17.90
CA GLU A 194 -3.15 -2.92 18.56
C GLU A 194 -4.28 -2.69 17.55
N ALA A 195 -3.98 -2.21 16.35
CA ALA A 195 -4.96 -2.01 15.30
C ALA A 195 -5.51 -3.35 14.78
N LEU A 196 -4.64 -4.35 14.59
CA LEU A 196 -5.06 -5.71 14.25
C LEU A 196 -5.94 -6.32 15.34
N ASP A 197 -5.59 -6.16 16.62
CA ASP A 197 -6.37 -6.67 17.74
C ASP A 197 -7.76 -6.02 17.81
N MET A 198 -7.84 -4.70 17.58
CA MET A 198 -9.13 -4.00 17.48
C MET A 198 -9.98 -4.52 16.32
N LEU A 199 -9.38 -4.75 15.14
CA LEU A 199 -10.09 -5.27 13.98
C LEU A 199 -10.61 -6.69 14.22
N ILE A 200 -9.78 -7.58 14.78
CA ILE A 200 -10.15 -8.97 15.08
C ILE A 200 -11.30 -9.00 16.09
N LYS A 201 -11.15 -8.28 17.21
CA LYS A 201 -12.19 -8.20 18.25
C LYS A 201 -13.50 -7.63 17.72
N GLY A 202 -13.43 -6.56 16.92
CA GLY A 202 -14.61 -5.97 16.29
C GLY A 202 -15.33 -6.95 15.36
N LEU A 203 -14.62 -7.86 14.69
CA LEU A 203 -15.24 -8.90 13.85
C LEU A 203 -15.87 -10.02 14.67
N GLU A 204 -15.34 -10.34 15.85
CA GLU A 204 -15.88 -11.33 16.78
C GLU A 204 -17.19 -10.88 17.41
N GLU A 205 -17.23 -9.66 17.96
CA GLU A 205 -18.41 -9.09 18.62
C GLU A 205 -19.62 -8.98 17.65
N ASN A 206 -19.35 -8.77 16.36
CA ASN A 206 -20.38 -8.69 15.32
C ASN A 206 -20.88 -10.05 14.80
N GLN A 207 -20.26 -11.17 15.21
CA GLN A 207 -20.75 -12.53 14.90
C GLN A 207 -21.71 -13.07 15.97
N GLU A 208 -21.63 -12.60 17.21
CA GLU A 208 -22.46 -13.11 18.31
C GLU A 208 -23.92 -12.61 18.27
N VAL A 209 -24.19 -11.51 17.57
CA VAL A 209 -25.55 -10.92 17.47
C VAL A 209 -26.47 -11.69 16.51
N SER A 210 -25.94 -12.63 15.70
CA SER A 210 -26.72 -13.38 14.71
C SER A 210 -27.15 -14.79 15.14
N LYS A 211 -26.96 -15.19 16.40
CA LYS A 211 -27.57 -16.43 16.91
C LYS A 211 -29.01 -16.15 17.36
N PRO A 212 -30.04 -16.70 16.68
CA PRO A 212 -31.40 -16.61 17.21
C PRO A 212 -31.47 -17.40 18.52
N ARG A 213 -32.08 -16.79 19.54
CA ARG A 213 -32.58 -17.50 20.73
C ARG A 213 -33.84 -18.27 20.37
#